data_AF-A0A0Q5L2Z2-F1
#
_entry.id   AF-A0A0Q5L2Z2-F1
#
_cell.length_a   1.000
_cell.length_b   1.000
_cell.length_c   1.000
_cell.angle_alpha   90.00
_cell.angle_beta   90.00
_cell.angle_gamma   90.00
#
_symmetry.space_group_name_H-M   'P 1'
#
loop_
_entity.id
_entity.type
_entity.pdbx_description
1 polymer ?
#
loop_
_entity_poly.entity_id
_entity_poly.type
_entity_poly.pdbx_seq_one_letter_code
_entity_poly.pdbx_strand_id
1 'polypeptide(L)' 'MFSSEDAPLTSGQKFALLLATCVCPPLLLAWGLATLWFGQTHPQRARGFGWVGLTFLQGVLLVAVVGVSISLLLSR' A
#
# COMPACT_ATOMS: atom_id res chain seq x y z
N MET A 1 19.29 -16.06 7.31
CA MET A 1 18.10 -16.80 6.85
C MET A 1 16.96 -16.40 7.79
N PHE A 2 15.84 -15.87 7.28
CA PHE A 2 14.73 -15.42 8.14
C PHE A 2 14.00 -16.64 8.73
N SER A 3 13.41 -16.49 9.92
CA SER A 3 12.47 -17.49 10.43
C SER A 3 11.30 -17.61 9.42
N SER A 4 10.76 -18.81 9.21
CA SER A 4 9.63 -19.04 8.28
C SER A 4 8.41 -18.16 8.64
N GLU A 5 8.28 -17.81 9.92
CA GLU A 5 7.26 -16.93 10.46
C GLU A 5 7.49 -15.45 10.09
N ASP A 6 8.71 -15.09 9.75
CA ASP A 6 9.15 -13.75 9.32
C ASP A 6 9.38 -13.64 7.81
N ALA A 7 8.98 -14.65 7.06
CA ALA A 7 9.17 -14.64 5.62
C ALA A 7 8.52 -13.38 5.02
N PRO A 8 9.26 -12.63 4.18
CA PRO A 8 8.73 -11.43 3.54
C PRO A 8 7.55 -11.80 2.65
N LEU A 9 6.56 -10.90 2.56
CA LEU A 9 5.45 -11.06 1.64
C LEU A 9 5.98 -11.21 0.20
N THR A 10 5.48 -12.23 -0.49
CA THR A 10 5.84 -12.45 -1.90
C THR A 10 5.25 -11.36 -2.78
N SER A 11 5.79 -11.18 -3.99
CA SER A 11 5.27 -10.19 -4.94
C SER A 11 3.80 -10.44 -5.27
N GLY A 12 3.37 -11.70 -5.39
CA GLY A 12 1.97 -12.07 -5.62
C GLY A 12 1.05 -11.69 -4.46
N GLN A 13 1.50 -11.89 -3.21
CA GLN A 13 0.74 -11.48 -2.03
C GLN A 13 0.60 -9.97 -1.93
N LYS A 14 1.68 -9.21 -2.17
CA LYS A 14 1.64 -7.74 -2.19
C LYS A 14 0.68 -7.23 -3.26
N PHE A 15 0.70 -7.83 -4.44
CA PHE A 15 -0.21 -7.45 -5.53
C PHE A 15 -1.68 -7.73 -5.18
N ALA A 16 -1.98 -8.90 -4.60
CA ALA A 16 -3.32 -9.22 -4.14
C ALA A 16 -3.83 -8.24 -3.07
N LEU A 17 -2.98 -7.86 -2.12
CA LEU A 17 -3.31 -6.85 -1.10
C LEU A 17 -3.54 -5.47 -1.71
N LEU A 18 -2.75 -5.08 -2.71
CA LEU A 18 -2.94 -3.83 -3.45
C LEU A 18 -4.29 -3.81 -4.17
N LEU A 19 -4.62 -4.89 -4.90
CA LEU A 19 -5.91 -5.04 -5.55
C LEU A 19 -7.08 -4.97 -4.56
N ALA A 20 -6.96 -5.67 -3.43
CA ALA A 20 -7.98 -5.60 -2.38
C ALA A 20 -8.18 -4.17 -1.87
N THR A 21 -7.09 -3.41 -1.70
CA THR A 21 -7.14 -2.01 -1.29
C THR A 21 -7.78 -1.11 -2.34
N CYS A 22 -7.57 -1.39 -3.63
CA CYS A 22 -8.25 -0.67 -4.71
C CYS A 22 -9.77 -0.88 -4.69
N VAL A 23 -10.23 -2.09 -4.36
CA VAL A 23 -11.67 -2.40 -4.26
C VAL A 23 -12.28 -1.86 -2.97
N CYS A 24 -11.53 -1.89 -1.86
CA CYS A 24 -11.97 -1.42 -0.55
C CYS A 24 -10.90 -0.52 0.09
N PRO A 25 -10.90 0.79 -0.23
CA PRO A 25 -9.92 1.76 0.28
C PRO A 25 -9.78 1.82 1.81
N PRO A 26 -10.83 1.59 2.64
CA PRO A 26 -10.68 1.53 4.09
C PRO A 26 -9.69 0.47 4.60
N LEU A 27 -9.37 -0.56 3.80
CA LEU A 27 -8.33 -1.56 4.14
C LEU A 27 -6.96 -0.92 4.38
N LEU A 28 -6.70 0.28 3.83
CA LEU A 28 -5.46 1.01 4.06
C LEU A 28 -5.17 1.21 5.56
N LEU A 29 -6.22 1.48 6.36
CA LEU A 29 -6.10 1.64 7.80
C LEU A 29 -5.67 0.33 8.48
N ALA A 30 -6.22 -0.80 8.02
CA ALA A 30 -5.86 -2.12 8.51
C ALA A 30 -4.40 -2.45 8.18
N TRP A 31 -3.90 -2.09 6.99
CA TRP A 31 -2.49 -2.27 6.64
C TRP A 31 -1.57 -1.38 7.48
N GLY A 32 -1.99 -0.14 7.77
CA GLY A 32 -1.27 0.75 8.69
C GLY A 32 -1.16 0.17 10.10
N LEU A 33 -2.28 -0.31 10.66
CA LEU A 33 -2.33 -1.00 11.95
C LEU A 33 -1.45 -2.26 11.95
N ALA A 34 -1.54 -3.10 10.91
CA ALA A 34 -0.71 -4.30 10.77
C ALA A 34 0.79 -3.94 10.72
N THR A 35 1.15 -2.85 10.04
CA THR A 35 2.54 -2.37 9.97
C THR A 35 3.07 -1.97 11.35
N LEU A 36 2.27 -1.27 12.16
CA LEU A 36 2.65 -0.89 13.52
C LEU A 36 2.70 -2.10 14.46
N TRP A 37 1.71 -3.00 14.37
CA TRP A 37 1.59 -4.17 15.21
C TRP A 37 2.72 -5.18 14.97
N PHE A 38 3.01 -5.49 13.71
CA PHE A 38 4.07 -6.41 13.33
C PHE A 38 5.45 -5.76 13.24
N GLY A 39 5.56 -4.43 13.38
CA GLY A 39 6.83 -3.72 13.24
C GLY A 39 7.91 -4.18 14.23
N GLN A 40 7.49 -4.57 15.44
CA GLN A 40 8.38 -5.01 16.51
C GLN A 40 8.67 -6.51 16.46
N THR A 41 7.67 -7.32 16.09
CA THR A 41 7.75 -8.79 16.15
C THR A 41 8.13 -9.41 14.81
N HIS A 42 7.60 -8.88 13.70
CA HIS A 42 7.78 -9.41 12.35
C HIS A 42 8.12 -8.33 11.31
N PRO A 43 9.34 -7.74 11.39
CA PRO A 43 9.67 -6.51 10.67
C PRO A 43 9.62 -6.65 9.14
N GLN A 44 9.91 -7.84 8.60
CA GLN A 44 9.88 -8.09 7.16
C GLN A 44 8.45 -8.09 6.60
N ARG A 45 7.48 -8.63 7.36
CA ARG A 45 6.06 -8.60 6.98
C ARG A 45 5.49 -7.21 7.14
N ALA A 46 5.82 -6.51 8.22
CA ALA A 46 5.43 -5.11 8.43
C ALA A 46 5.86 -4.21 7.27
N ARG A 47 7.11 -4.36 6.78
CA ARG A 47 7.59 -3.65 5.58
C ARG A 47 6.77 -3.96 4.35
N GLY A 48 6.29 -5.19 4.19
CA GLY A 48 5.44 -5.58 3.07
C GLY A 48 4.07 -4.89 3.10
N PHE A 49 3.42 -4.83 4.27
CA PHE A 49 2.16 -4.08 4.45
C PHE A 49 2.36 -2.58 4.23
N GLY A 50 3.43 -2.00 4.81
CA GLY A 50 3.77 -0.59 4.62
C GLY A 50 4.03 -0.26 3.15
N TRP A 51 4.71 -1.15 2.41
CA TRP A 51 4.94 -0.98 0.98
C TRP A 51 3.62 -0.93 0.20
N VAL A 52 2.70 -1.87 0.44
CA VAL A 52 1.38 -1.88 -0.22
C VAL A 52 0.62 -0.59 0.04
N GLY A 53 0.57 -0.14 1.30
CA GLY A 53 -0.11 1.11 1.67
C GLY A 53 0.49 2.34 0.99
N LEU A 54 1.82 2.44 0.96
CA LEU A 54 2.52 3.53 0.28
C LEU A 54 2.29 3.53 -1.23
N THR A 55 2.36 2.36 -1.87
CA THR A 55 2.13 2.24 -3.33
C THR A 55 0.71 2.67 -3.70
N PHE A 56 -0.29 2.28 -2.90
CA PHE A 56 -1.66 2.73 -3.12
C PHE A 56 -1.78 4.26 -3.01
N LEU A 57 -1.25 4.86 -1.94
CA LEU A 57 -1.29 6.31 -1.74
C LEU A 57 -0.57 7.09 -2.85
N GLN A 58 0.57 6.58 -3.33
CA GLN A 58 1.28 7.14 -4.47
C GLN A 58 0.42 7.13 -5.74
N GLY A 59 -0.30 6.04 -6.00
CA GLY A 59 -1.24 5.95 -7.11
C GLY A 59 -2.39 6.95 -7.00
N VAL A 60 -2.99 7.08 -5.81
CA VAL A 60 -4.05 8.07 -5.55
C VAL A 60 -3.55 9.50 -5.78
N LEU A 61 -2.37 9.82 -5.25
CA LEU A 61 -1.76 11.14 -5.44
C LEU A 61 -1.50 11.43 -6.92
N LEU A 62 -0.99 10.46 -7.67
CA LEU A 62 -0.76 10.60 -9.11
C LEU A 62 -2.06 10.89 -9.86
N VAL A 63 -3.12 10.13 -9.60
CA VAL A 63 -4.44 10.35 -10.22
C VAL A 63 -4.97 11.74 -9.89
N ALA A 64 -4.85 12.18 -8.64
CA ALA A 64 -5.28 13.51 -8.22
C ALA A 64 -4.50 14.62 -8.94
N VAL A 65 -3.17 14.53 -8.99
CA VAL A 65 -2.32 15.53 -9.66
C VAL A 65 -2.65 15.60 -11.15
N VAL A 66 -2.69 14.46 -11.83
CA VAL A 66 -3.01 14.40 -13.27
C VAL A 66 -4.40 14.92 -13.55
N GLY A 67 -5.40 14.52 -12.75
CA GLY A 67 -6.78 14.98 -12.90
C GLY A 67 -6.92 16.50 -12.74
N VAL A 68 -6.25 17.08 -11.73
CA VAL A 68 -6.23 18.54 -11.51
C VAL A 68 -5.52 19.25 -12.67
N SER A 69 -4.35 18.75 -13.10
CA SER A 69 -3.61 19.35 -14.23
C SER A 69 -4.43 19.36 -15.52
N ILE A 70 -5.12 18.27 -15.85
CA ILE A 70 -6.00 18.19 -17.03
C ILE A 70 -7.17 19.17 -16.90
N SER A 71 -7.83 19.21 -15.73
CA SER A 71 -8.94 20.14 -15.48
C SER A 71 -8.52 21.61 -15.68
N LEU A 72 -7.33 21.98 -15.21
CA LEU A 72 -6.77 23.33 -15.39
C LEU A 72 -6.43 23.64 -16.85
N LEU A 73 -5.95 22.65 -17.62
CA LEU A 73 -5.67 22.82 -19.05
C LEU A 73 -6.94 22.99 -19.87
N LEU A 74 -8.02 22.27 -19.53
CA LEU A 74 -9.31 22.34 -20.24
C LEU A 74 -10.16 23.55 -19.82
N SER A 75 -9.88 24.15 -18.66
CA SER A 75 -10.58 25.36 -18.18
C SER A 75 -9.98 26.66 -18.73
N ARG A 76 -8.93 26.58 -19.55
CA ARG A 76 -8.33 27.71 -20.27
C ARG A 76 -8.78 27.73 -21.72
#